data_AF-A0ABD4SA24-F1
#
_entry.id   AF-A0ABD4SA24-F1
#
_cell.length_a   1.000
_cell.length_b   1.000
_cell.length_c   1.000
_cell.angle_alpha   90.00
_cell.angle_beta   90.00
_cell.angle_gamma   90.00
#
_symmetry.space_group_name_H-M   'P 1'
#
loop_
_entity.id
_entity.type
_entity.pdbx_description
1 polymer ?
#
loop_
_entity_poly.entity_id
_entity_poly.type
_entity_poly.pdbx_seq_one_letter_code
_entity_poly.pdbx_strand_id
1 'polypeptide(L)'
;MSYVKDFTTVYTIGNRNYEITAPARFDDETNQPIYDAELDERASEMARQAYRDDMGLLSPTELKKYRAKVGLSQRNLAELTGLSPNTIALYEAGAFPTPANNKMLKYLINDDELLRQYIMDDTNNYSNDLVAKVKAYLQQKDIVVIDQSFQPKFTAVQLANWLRVENYFGRELDENVEPLTQMKLIKLLYFAYGRYLVKTHTKLFTSSIVHLQYGPVITEVHSKFKGLTVLDTGKPSKEAFDDYNLVSKDSDISHLLRLVNEDYINYSASGLSQKTNQPGSPWSLTDDGRIIKDQLIFDTFSNGLEE
;
A
#
# COMPACT_ATOMS: atom_id res chain seq x y z
N MET A 1 27.18 26.65 12.64
CA MET A 1 26.43 25.50 13.20
C MET A 1 24.95 25.86 13.11
N SER A 2 24.03 24.89 13.23
CA SER A 2 22.58 25.16 13.13
C SER A 2 21.81 24.38 14.19
N TYR A 3 20.72 24.94 14.70
CA TYR A 3 19.83 24.27 15.63
C TYR A 3 18.38 24.28 15.11
N VAL A 4 17.53 23.41 15.64
CA VAL A 4 16.10 23.32 15.28
C VAL A 4 15.26 23.75 16.48
N LYS A 5 14.27 24.61 16.25
CA LYS A 5 13.24 24.97 17.24
C LYS A 5 11.89 25.16 16.56
N ASP A 6 10.82 25.09 17.33
CA ASP A 6 9.49 25.47 16.85
C ASP A 6 9.46 26.96 16.52
N PHE A 7 8.89 27.28 15.36
CA PHE A 7 8.75 28.64 14.84
C PHE A 7 7.37 28.82 14.21
N THR A 8 6.72 29.94 14.50
CA THR A 8 5.41 30.27 13.95
C THR A 8 5.56 31.11 12.70
N THR A 9 5.09 30.59 11.57
CA THR A 9 5.06 31.30 10.28
C THR A 9 3.62 31.48 9.82
N VAL A 10 3.32 32.63 9.23
CA VAL A 10 2.01 32.90 8.62
C VAL A 10 2.06 32.51 7.15
N TYR A 11 1.20 31.57 6.76
CA TYR A 11 1.01 31.18 5.36
C TYR A 11 -0.27 31.81 4.81
N THR A 12 -0.17 32.47 3.66
CA THR A 12 -1.34 33.01 2.95
C THR A 12 -1.76 32.06 1.83
N ILE A 13 -2.97 31.52 1.94
CA ILE A 13 -3.57 30.64 0.92
C ILE A 13 -4.87 31.30 0.44
N GLY A 14 -4.87 31.77 -0.81
CA GLY A 14 -5.94 32.64 -1.32
C GLY A 14 -5.99 33.96 -0.54
N ASN A 15 -7.14 34.26 0.08
CA ASN A 15 -7.32 35.46 0.90
C ASN A 15 -7.36 35.15 2.41
N ARG A 16 -6.82 33.99 2.83
CA ARG A 16 -6.81 33.54 4.23
C ARG A 16 -5.39 33.35 4.72
N ASN A 17 -5.19 33.65 5.99
CA ASN A 17 -3.90 33.50 6.67
C ASN A 17 -3.99 32.38 7.70
N TYR A 18 -2.97 31.54 7.75
CA TYR A 18 -2.86 30.42 8.68
C TYR A 18 -1.55 30.55 9.45
N GLU A 19 -1.64 30.68 10.77
CA GLU A 19 -0.49 30.64 11.67
C GLU A 19 -0.11 29.18 11.94
N ILE A 20 1.08 28.79 11.51
CA ILE A 20 1.59 27.42 11.63
C ILE A 20 2.84 27.43 12.48
N THR A 21 2.78 26.69 13.59
CA THR A 21 3.94 26.42 14.44
C THR A 21 4.51 25.04 14.08
N ALA A 22 5.74 25.03 13.55
CA ALA A 22 6.43 23.82 13.14
C ALA A 22 7.95 23.94 13.43
N PRO A 23 8.68 22.82 13.52
CA PRO A 23 10.12 22.85 13.65
C PRO A 23 10.75 23.54 12.42
N ALA A 24 11.61 24.53 12.64
CA ALA A 24 12.37 25.21 11.61
C ALA A 24 13.85 25.25 12.00
N ARG A 25 14.73 25.29 10.98
CA ARG A 25 16.17 25.36 11.20
C ARG A 25 16.61 26.82 11.34
N PHE A 26 17.50 27.07 12.29
CA PHE A 26 18.07 28.38 12.57
C PHE A 26 19.59 28.34 12.50
N ASP A 27 20.17 29.45 12.07
CA ASP A 27 21.60 29.68 12.16
C ASP A 27 22.01 30.02 13.61
N ASP A 28 23.06 29.37 14.12
CA ASP A 28 23.48 29.52 15.51
C ASP A 28 24.07 30.91 15.84
N GLU A 29 24.58 31.63 14.84
CA GLU A 29 25.24 32.94 15.04
C GLU A 29 24.25 34.09 14.91
N THR A 30 23.41 34.05 13.89
CA THR A 30 22.48 35.13 13.56
C THR A 30 21.09 34.94 14.16
N ASN A 31 20.79 33.73 14.65
CA ASN A 31 19.49 33.35 15.19
C ASN A 31 18.33 33.54 14.19
N GLN A 32 18.64 33.55 12.88
CA GLN A 32 17.69 33.69 11.78
C GLN A 32 17.30 32.32 11.21
N PRO A 33 16.07 32.17 10.68
CA PRO A 33 15.67 30.94 10.02
C PRO A 33 16.49 30.72 8.74
N ILE A 34 16.89 29.47 8.52
CA ILE A 34 17.57 29.02 7.30
C ILE A 34 16.75 27.94 6.61
N TYR A 35 16.81 27.93 5.28
CA TYR A 35 16.08 26.96 4.47
C TYR A 35 16.50 25.53 4.78
N ASP A 36 15.52 24.69 5.08
CA ASP A 36 15.65 23.25 5.25
C ASP A 36 14.47 22.60 4.51
N ALA A 37 14.77 21.94 3.40
CA ALA A 37 13.76 21.42 2.49
C ALA A 37 12.71 20.54 3.18
N GLU A 38 13.10 19.68 4.13
CA GLU A 38 12.19 18.76 4.81
C GLU A 38 11.32 19.50 5.84
N LEU A 39 11.92 20.40 6.63
CA LEU A 39 11.20 21.16 7.64
C LEU A 39 10.25 22.19 7.02
N ASP A 40 10.69 22.88 5.97
CA ASP A 40 9.88 23.87 5.24
C ASP A 40 8.73 23.20 4.47
N GLU A 41 8.96 22.02 3.88
CA GLU A 41 7.90 21.23 3.24
C GLU A 41 6.85 20.81 4.27
N ARG A 42 7.27 20.27 5.42
CA ARG A 42 6.36 19.89 6.51
C ARG A 42 5.51 21.07 7.00
N ALA A 43 6.11 22.25 7.19
CA ALA A 43 5.37 23.44 7.60
C ALA A 43 4.35 23.89 6.54
N SER A 44 4.72 23.81 5.25
CA SER A 44 3.83 24.09 4.12
C SER A 44 2.66 23.09 4.05
N GLU A 45 2.91 21.80 4.26
CA GLU A 45 1.87 20.77 4.31
C GLU A 45 0.89 21.00 5.47
N MET A 46 1.38 21.40 6.65
CA MET A 46 0.54 21.79 7.79
C MET A 46 -0.38 22.97 7.45
N ALA A 47 0.14 24.00 6.77
CA ALA A 47 -0.67 25.13 6.30
C ALA A 47 -1.75 24.69 5.31
N ARG A 48 -1.39 23.83 4.35
CA ARG A 48 -2.33 23.30 3.36
C ARG A 48 -3.41 22.44 4.00
N GLN A 49 -3.07 21.66 5.02
CA GLN A 49 -4.04 20.86 5.77
C GLN A 49 -5.00 21.77 6.56
N ALA A 50 -4.50 22.79 7.25
CA ALA A 50 -5.34 23.77 7.94
C ALA A 50 -6.33 24.46 6.98
N TYR A 51 -5.88 24.81 5.77
CA TYR A 51 -6.77 25.34 4.72
C TYR A 51 -7.83 24.33 4.29
N ARG A 52 -7.48 23.04 4.13
CA ARG A 52 -8.44 21.98 3.78
C ARG A 52 -9.51 21.81 4.85
N ASP A 53 -9.11 21.82 6.10
CA ASP A 53 -10.02 21.64 7.24
C ASP A 53 -11.02 22.80 7.33
N ASP A 54 -10.52 24.03 7.27
CA ASP A 54 -11.33 25.26 7.29
C ASP A 54 -12.31 25.34 6.10
N MET A 55 -11.86 24.95 4.90
CA MET A 55 -12.67 24.99 3.68
C MET A 55 -13.49 23.71 3.45
N GLY A 56 -13.37 22.70 4.32
CA GLY A 56 -14.01 21.41 4.14
C GLY A 56 -13.67 20.76 2.80
N LEU A 57 -12.40 20.73 2.41
CA LEU A 57 -11.92 20.16 1.16
C LEU A 57 -11.60 18.67 1.31
N LEU A 58 -11.89 17.91 0.27
CA LEU A 58 -11.46 16.52 0.15
C LEU A 58 -9.94 16.46 0.15
N SER A 59 -9.37 15.60 1.00
CA SER A 59 -7.94 15.35 1.08
C SER A 59 -7.49 14.40 -0.03
N PRO A 60 -6.19 14.44 -0.41
CA PRO A 60 -5.61 13.50 -1.37
C PRO A 60 -5.78 12.05 -0.94
N THR A 61 -5.62 11.80 0.37
CA THR A 61 -5.75 10.46 0.96
C THR A 61 -7.17 9.93 0.87
N GLU A 62 -8.19 10.76 1.16
CA GLU A 62 -9.59 10.34 1.01
C GLU A 62 -9.92 9.97 -0.44
N LEU A 63 -9.44 10.76 -1.40
CA LEU A 63 -9.65 10.49 -2.83
C LEU A 63 -8.98 9.18 -3.25
N LYS A 64 -7.71 8.97 -2.88
CA LYS A 64 -6.98 7.72 -3.15
C LYS A 64 -7.64 6.51 -2.49
N LYS A 65 -8.08 6.64 -1.23
CA LYS A 65 -8.79 5.59 -0.49
C LYS A 65 -10.09 5.20 -1.17
N TYR A 66 -10.91 6.18 -1.58
CA TYR A 66 -12.12 5.88 -2.35
C TYR A 66 -11.80 5.14 -3.64
N ARG A 67 -10.80 5.62 -4.38
CA ARG A 67 -10.41 5.03 -5.65
C ARG A 67 -9.93 3.58 -5.48
N ALA A 68 -9.12 3.31 -4.45
CA ALA A 68 -8.69 1.97 -4.05
C ALA A 68 -9.85 1.08 -3.59
N LYS A 69 -10.78 1.63 -2.79
CA LYS A 69 -11.97 0.93 -2.29
C LYS A 69 -12.81 0.39 -3.45
N VAL A 70 -13.02 1.18 -4.49
CA VAL A 70 -13.81 0.80 -5.68
C VAL A 70 -12.97 0.02 -6.70
N GLY A 71 -11.63 0.11 -6.67
CA GLY A 71 -10.73 -0.53 -7.63
C GLY A 71 -10.58 0.26 -8.93
N LEU A 72 -10.67 1.59 -8.86
CA LEU A 72 -10.63 2.48 -10.02
C LEU A 72 -9.19 2.93 -10.33
N SER A 73 -8.86 3.12 -11.60
CA SER A 73 -7.69 3.93 -11.99
C SER A 73 -8.02 5.43 -11.95
N GLN A 74 -7.02 6.31 -11.99
CA GLN A 74 -7.26 7.75 -12.15
C GLN A 74 -8.07 8.06 -13.41
N ARG A 75 -7.87 7.28 -14.49
CA ARG A 75 -8.65 7.37 -15.73
C ARG A 75 -10.10 6.96 -15.53
N ASN A 76 -10.35 5.86 -14.81
CA ASN A 76 -11.73 5.43 -14.53
C ASN A 76 -12.48 6.46 -13.66
N LEU A 77 -11.80 7.05 -12.67
CA LEU A 77 -12.42 8.09 -11.83
C LEU A 77 -12.68 9.39 -12.61
N ALA A 78 -11.74 9.77 -13.49
CA ALA A 78 -11.90 10.89 -14.41
C ALA A 78 -13.11 10.70 -15.32
N GLU A 79 -13.21 9.51 -15.94
CA GLU A 79 -14.34 9.10 -16.76
C GLU A 79 -15.67 9.17 -15.98
N LEU A 80 -15.73 8.57 -14.79
CA LEU A 80 -16.91 8.56 -13.93
C LEU A 80 -17.38 9.95 -13.48
N THR A 81 -16.46 10.91 -13.36
CA THR A 81 -16.73 12.26 -12.85
C THR A 81 -16.83 13.32 -13.96
N GLY A 82 -16.51 12.95 -15.21
CA GLY A 82 -16.36 13.89 -16.32
C GLY A 82 -15.15 14.83 -16.21
N LEU A 83 -14.25 14.60 -15.25
CA LEU A 83 -13.01 15.38 -15.08
C LEU A 83 -11.90 14.85 -15.98
N SER A 84 -10.84 15.64 -16.18
CA SER A 84 -9.66 15.12 -16.89
C SER A 84 -8.83 14.21 -15.97
N PRO A 85 -8.14 13.17 -16.50
CA PRO A 85 -7.22 12.35 -15.71
C PRO A 85 -6.15 13.18 -14.99
N ASN A 86 -5.67 14.26 -15.62
CA ASN A 86 -4.70 15.17 -15.00
C ASN A 86 -5.29 15.92 -13.79
N THR A 87 -6.57 16.29 -13.85
CA THR A 87 -7.27 16.92 -12.72
C THR A 87 -7.35 15.98 -11.53
N ILE A 88 -7.68 14.70 -11.76
CA ILE A 88 -7.67 13.68 -10.69
C ILE A 88 -6.26 13.52 -10.12
N ALA A 89 -5.24 13.40 -10.97
CA ALA A 89 -3.85 13.27 -10.55
C ALA A 89 -3.39 14.48 -9.71
N LEU A 90 -3.73 15.70 -10.10
CA LEU A 90 -3.42 16.92 -9.33
C LEU A 90 -4.05 16.89 -7.94
N TYR A 91 -5.31 16.47 -7.82
CA TYR A 91 -5.98 16.38 -6.51
C TYR A 91 -5.36 15.29 -5.63
N GLU A 92 -5.01 14.14 -6.21
CA GLU A 92 -4.27 13.07 -5.52
C GLU A 92 -2.83 13.47 -5.16
N ALA A 93 -2.25 14.46 -5.83
CA ALA A 93 -0.95 15.04 -5.53
C ALA A 93 -1.02 16.24 -4.56
N GLY A 94 -2.20 16.56 -4.03
CA GLY A 94 -2.32 17.62 -3.03
C GLY A 94 -2.80 18.96 -3.55
N ALA A 95 -3.19 19.12 -4.82
CA ALA A 95 -3.86 20.33 -5.27
C ALA A 95 -5.24 20.51 -4.59
N PHE A 96 -5.71 21.74 -4.49
CA PHE A 96 -7.03 22.03 -3.93
C PHE A 96 -8.12 21.85 -5.00
N PRO A 97 -9.18 21.08 -4.72
CA PRO A 97 -10.31 20.99 -5.64
C PRO A 97 -11.08 22.32 -5.71
N THR A 98 -11.67 22.61 -6.87
CA THR A 98 -12.62 23.73 -6.98
C THR A 98 -13.85 23.43 -6.11
N PRO A 99 -14.63 24.45 -5.68
CA PRO A 99 -15.83 24.21 -4.88
C PRO A 99 -16.82 23.23 -5.54
N ALA A 100 -17.00 23.32 -6.86
CA ALA A 100 -17.85 22.41 -7.63
C ALA A 100 -17.30 20.98 -7.62
N ASN A 101 -16.01 20.80 -7.93
CA ASN A 101 -15.38 19.48 -7.97
C ASN A 101 -15.35 18.84 -6.58
N ASN A 102 -15.06 19.62 -5.53
CA ASN A 102 -15.07 19.17 -4.14
C ASN A 102 -16.43 18.63 -3.74
N LYS A 103 -17.50 19.39 -4.04
CA LYS A 103 -18.87 19.00 -3.74
C LYS A 103 -19.26 17.71 -4.48
N MET A 104 -18.99 17.63 -5.77
CA MET A 104 -19.28 16.46 -6.60
C MET A 104 -18.55 15.21 -6.09
N LEU A 105 -17.22 15.29 -5.89
CA LEU A 105 -16.43 14.17 -5.40
C LEU A 105 -16.89 13.72 -4.02
N LYS A 106 -17.22 14.65 -3.11
CA LYS A 106 -17.74 14.31 -1.78
C LYS A 106 -19.07 13.56 -1.83
N TYR A 107 -19.99 13.92 -2.73
CA TYR A 107 -21.22 13.14 -2.89
C TYR A 107 -20.95 11.74 -3.43
N LEU A 108 -20.11 11.64 -4.47
CA LEU A 108 -19.76 10.35 -5.06
C LEU A 108 -19.07 9.40 -4.07
N ILE A 109 -18.23 9.94 -3.17
CA ILE A 109 -17.50 9.15 -2.17
C ILE A 109 -18.41 8.63 -1.05
N ASN A 110 -19.44 9.39 -0.70
CA ASN A 110 -20.30 9.10 0.45
C ASN A 110 -21.60 8.37 0.08
N ASP A 111 -21.95 8.27 -1.20
CA ASP A 111 -23.20 7.67 -1.66
C ASP A 111 -22.97 6.63 -2.77
N ASP A 112 -22.94 5.34 -2.37
CA ASP A 112 -22.83 4.22 -3.30
C ASP A 112 -24.06 4.09 -4.23
N GLU A 113 -25.22 4.69 -3.87
CA GLU A 113 -26.41 4.70 -4.74
C GLU A 113 -26.21 5.63 -5.94
N LEU A 114 -25.54 6.76 -5.75
CA LEU A 114 -25.16 7.65 -6.84
C LEU A 114 -24.24 6.92 -7.84
N LEU A 115 -23.28 6.15 -7.31
CA LEU A 115 -22.40 5.31 -8.12
C LEU A 115 -23.19 4.24 -8.91
N ARG A 116 -24.20 3.62 -8.30
CA ARG A 116 -25.13 2.69 -8.98
C ARG A 116 -25.86 3.39 -10.12
N GLN A 117 -26.45 4.55 -9.85
CA GLN A 117 -27.21 5.32 -10.83
C GLN A 117 -26.37 5.69 -12.04
N TYR A 118 -25.12 6.15 -11.82
CA TYR A 118 -24.23 6.51 -12.92
C TYR A 118 -23.98 5.34 -13.88
N ILE A 119 -23.78 4.12 -13.35
CA ILE A 119 -23.51 2.95 -14.19
C ILE A 119 -24.78 2.31 -14.77
N MET A 120 -25.95 2.53 -14.17
CA MET A 120 -27.22 2.01 -14.67
C MET A 120 -27.84 2.87 -15.77
N ASP A 121 -27.41 4.13 -15.89
CA ASP A 121 -27.88 5.02 -16.94
C ASP A 121 -27.16 4.72 -18.27
N ASP A 122 -27.87 4.09 -19.21
CA ASP A 122 -27.38 3.69 -20.55
C ASP A 122 -26.89 4.87 -21.40
N THR A 123 -27.08 6.11 -20.95
CA THR A 123 -26.69 7.34 -21.66
C THR A 123 -25.21 7.70 -21.52
N ASN A 124 -24.49 7.20 -20.51
CA ASN A 124 -23.15 7.69 -20.17
C ASN A 124 -21.98 7.02 -20.91
N ASN A 125 -22.24 6.01 -21.75
CA ASN A 125 -21.28 5.35 -22.64
C ASN A 125 -19.89 5.08 -22.01
N TYR A 126 -19.89 4.57 -20.77
CA TYR A 126 -18.69 4.25 -20.00
C TYR A 126 -17.95 3.03 -20.55
N SER A 127 -16.64 3.00 -20.32
CA SER A 127 -15.76 1.90 -20.67
C SER A 127 -16.15 0.61 -19.95
N ASN A 128 -16.02 -0.53 -20.64
CA ASN A 128 -16.30 -1.84 -20.07
C ASN A 128 -15.47 -2.12 -18.80
N ASP A 129 -14.23 -1.60 -18.73
CA ASP A 129 -13.36 -1.70 -17.56
C ASP A 129 -13.94 -0.95 -16.34
N LEU A 130 -14.36 0.31 -16.51
CA LEU A 130 -15.01 1.09 -15.45
C LEU A 130 -16.28 0.39 -14.96
N VAL A 131 -17.15 -0.02 -15.89
CA VAL A 131 -18.43 -0.69 -15.57
C VAL A 131 -18.18 -1.99 -14.82
N ALA A 132 -17.19 -2.80 -15.23
CA ALA A 132 -16.82 -4.02 -14.53
C ALA A 132 -16.35 -3.73 -13.10
N LYS A 133 -15.44 -2.76 -12.92
CA LYS A 133 -14.92 -2.27 -11.61
C LYS A 133 -15.99 -1.88 -10.64
N VAL A 134 -16.88 -0.99 -11.09
CA VAL A 134 -17.96 -0.53 -10.24
C VAL A 134 -18.94 -1.66 -9.91
N LYS A 135 -19.34 -2.49 -10.89
CA LYS A 135 -20.23 -3.63 -10.62
C LYS A 135 -19.63 -4.61 -9.63
N ALA A 136 -18.35 -4.94 -9.74
CA ALA A 136 -17.70 -5.85 -8.82
C ALA A 136 -17.60 -5.26 -7.41
N TYR A 137 -17.24 -3.97 -7.28
CA TYR A 137 -17.27 -3.27 -6.00
C TYR A 137 -18.66 -3.34 -5.33
N LEU A 138 -19.72 -3.01 -6.10
CA LEU A 138 -21.10 -3.03 -5.62
C LEU A 138 -21.64 -4.43 -5.31
N GLN A 139 -21.02 -5.48 -5.86
CA GLN A 139 -21.30 -6.89 -5.59
C GLN A 139 -20.32 -7.51 -4.59
N GLN A 140 -19.36 -6.75 -4.06
CA GLN A 140 -18.27 -7.20 -3.19
C GLN A 140 -17.41 -8.33 -3.80
N LYS A 141 -17.17 -8.30 -5.12
CA LYS A 141 -16.26 -9.21 -5.83
C LYS A 141 -14.96 -8.50 -6.20
N ASP A 142 -13.84 -9.21 -6.10
CA ASP A 142 -12.54 -8.77 -6.62
C ASP A 142 -12.40 -9.10 -8.12
N ILE A 143 -11.84 -8.17 -8.91
CA ILE A 143 -11.74 -8.30 -10.38
C ILE A 143 -10.42 -8.90 -10.83
N VAL A 144 -9.33 -8.73 -10.07
CA VAL A 144 -8.04 -9.40 -10.35
C VAL A 144 -8.12 -10.84 -9.91
N VAL A 145 -8.88 -11.62 -10.66
CA VAL A 145 -8.74 -13.07 -10.77
C VAL A 145 -9.10 -13.41 -12.20
N ILE A 146 -8.11 -13.40 -13.10
CA ILE A 146 -8.32 -13.69 -14.54
C ILE A 146 -8.77 -15.13 -14.79
N ASP A 147 -8.78 -15.98 -13.76
CA ASP A 147 -9.49 -17.25 -13.80
C ASP A 147 -9.95 -17.67 -12.39
N GLN A 148 -11.24 -17.53 -12.08
CA GLN A 148 -11.81 -17.97 -10.80
C GLN A 148 -11.68 -19.49 -10.57
N SER A 149 -11.35 -20.27 -11.60
CA SER A 149 -11.05 -21.70 -11.48
C SER A 149 -9.58 -21.98 -11.13
N PHE A 150 -8.68 -20.99 -11.24
CA PHE A 150 -7.27 -21.18 -10.94
C PHE A 150 -7.06 -21.37 -9.44
N GLN A 151 -6.57 -22.55 -9.07
CA GLN A 151 -6.15 -22.86 -7.71
C GLN A 151 -4.64 -22.67 -7.58
N PRO A 152 -4.17 -21.89 -6.60
CA PRO A 152 -2.74 -21.77 -6.33
C PRO A 152 -2.10 -23.14 -6.06
N LYS A 153 -0.88 -23.34 -6.56
CA LYS A 153 -0.16 -24.62 -6.44
C LYS A 153 0.28 -24.94 -5.01
N PHE A 154 0.50 -23.91 -4.19
CA PHE A 154 1.04 -24.03 -2.84
C PHE A 154 0.25 -23.16 -1.86
N THR A 155 0.24 -23.55 -0.59
CA THR A 155 -0.33 -22.71 0.47
C THR A 155 0.68 -21.64 0.92
N ALA A 156 0.19 -20.62 1.63
CA ALA A 156 1.10 -19.59 2.15
C ALA A 156 2.10 -20.16 3.16
N VAL A 157 1.71 -21.18 3.93
CA VAL A 157 2.59 -21.86 4.89
C VAL A 157 3.71 -22.64 4.19
N GLN A 158 3.44 -23.30 3.06
CA GLN A 158 4.48 -24.03 2.33
C GLN A 158 5.55 -23.08 1.76
N LEU A 159 5.11 -21.95 1.20
CA LEU A 159 6.01 -20.91 0.70
C LEU A 159 6.79 -20.24 1.85
N ALA A 160 6.13 -20.03 2.99
CA ALA A 160 6.78 -19.55 4.21
C ALA A 160 7.85 -20.53 4.73
N ASN A 161 7.56 -21.83 4.72
CA ASN A 161 8.53 -22.87 5.09
C ASN A 161 9.72 -22.91 4.12
N TRP A 162 9.49 -22.67 2.83
CA TRP A 162 10.59 -22.57 1.86
C TRP A 162 11.59 -21.46 2.25
N LEU A 163 11.10 -20.24 2.53
CA LEU A 163 11.94 -19.11 2.96
C LEU A 163 12.69 -19.38 4.27
N ARG A 164 12.05 -20.06 5.22
CA ARG A 164 12.67 -20.44 6.51
C ARG A 164 13.81 -21.42 6.33
N VAL A 165 13.63 -22.44 5.49
CA VAL A 165 14.67 -23.43 5.20
C VAL A 165 15.83 -22.78 4.45
N GLU A 166 15.55 -21.91 3.49
CA GLU A 166 16.57 -21.14 2.79
C GLU A 166 17.39 -20.26 3.75
N ASN A 167 16.71 -19.55 4.66
CA ASN A 167 17.38 -18.74 5.70
C ASN A 167 18.20 -19.60 6.66
N TYR A 168 17.70 -20.78 7.05
CA TYR A 168 18.46 -21.72 7.87
C TYR A 168 19.76 -22.14 7.17
N PHE A 169 19.72 -22.50 5.89
CA PHE A 169 20.94 -22.82 5.14
C PHE A 169 21.90 -21.64 5.05
N GLY A 170 21.40 -20.42 4.85
CA GLY A 170 22.23 -19.22 4.89
C GLY A 170 22.97 -19.06 6.22
N ARG A 171 22.30 -19.34 7.34
CA ARG A 171 22.89 -19.27 8.68
C ARG A 171 23.91 -20.35 8.99
N GLU A 172 23.74 -21.54 8.42
CA GLU A 172 24.75 -22.61 8.55
C GLU A 172 26.03 -22.27 7.76
N LEU A 173 25.94 -21.37 6.78
CA LEU A 173 27.07 -20.93 5.96
C LEU A 173 27.71 -19.63 6.47
N ASP A 174 26.93 -18.74 7.10
CA ASP A 174 27.40 -17.44 7.60
C ASP A 174 26.71 -17.10 8.94
N GLU A 175 27.51 -17.02 10.01
CA GLU A 175 27.06 -16.71 11.37
C GLU A 175 26.46 -15.29 11.50
N ASN A 176 26.72 -14.39 10.56
CA ASN A 176 26.16 -13.04 10.54
C ASN A 176 24.73 -12.98 10.00
N VAL A 177 24.23 -14.07 9.40
CA VAL A 177 22.85 -14.11 8.91
C VAL A 177 21.90 -14.18 10.10
N GLU A 178 21.00 -13.19 10.19
CA GLU A 178 20.07 -13.11 11.30
C GLU A 178 18.96 -14.20 11.23
N PRO A 179 18.49 -14.69 12.38
CA PRO A 179 17.28 -15.51 12.43
C PRO A 179 16.07 -14.78 11.84
N LEU A 180 15.24 -15.52 11.11
CA LEU A 180 14.08 -14.94 10.47
C LEU A 180 12.95 -14.68 11.49
N THR A 181 12.45 -13.45 11.53
CA THR A 181 11.31 -13.09 12.38
C THR A 181 9.99 -13.34 11.65
N GLN A 182 8.91 -13.57 12.40
CA GLN A 182 7.58 -13.76 11.80
C GLN A 182 7.18 -12.55 10.93
N MET A 183 7.48 -11.34 11.39
CA MET A 183 7.21 -10.12 10.64
C MET A 183 7.97 -10.10 9.32
N LYS A 184 9.29 -10.37 9.34
CA LYS A 184 10.11 -10.41 8.13
C LYS A 184 9.59 -11.46 7.14
N LEU A 185 9.24 -12.66 7.60
CA LEU A 185 8.67 -13.72 6.76
C LEU A 185 7.42 -13.27 6.01
N ILE A 186 6.49 -12.67 6.75
CA ILE A 186 5.23 -12.20 6.21
C ILE A 186 5.47 -11.11 5.14
N LYS A 187 6.44 -10.22 5.35
CA LYS A 187 6.76 -9.17 4.36
C LYS A 187 7.39 -9.74 3.10
N LEU A 188 8.36 -10.64 3.22
CA LEU A 188 8.94 -11.32 2.05
C LEU A 188 7.85 -12.02 1.24
N LEU A 189 6.95 -12.75 1.91
CA LEU A 189 5.89 -13.46 1.22
C LEU A 189 4.83 -12.52 0.61
N TYR A 190 4.58 -11.35 1.22
CA TYR A 190 3.75 -10.29 0.62
C TYR A 190 4.35 -9.74 -0.67
N PHE A 191 5.65 -9.42 -0.71
CA PHE A 191 6.32 -8.99 -1.94
C PHE A 191 6.31 -10.07 -3.02
N ALA A 192 6.50 -11.34 -2.64
CA ALA A 192 6.35 -12.46 -3.58
C ALA A 192 4.92 -12.54 -4.14
N TYR A 193 3.90 -12.36 -3.30
CA TYR A 193 2.51 -12.34 -3.74
C TYR A 193 2.25 -11.22 -4.76
N GLY A 194 2.68 -9.98 -4.47
CA GLY A 194 2.48 -8.84 -5.37
C GLY A 194 3.19 -9.02 -6.72
N ARG A 195 4.47 -9.42 -6.70
CA ARG A 195 5.23 -9.69 -7.94
C ARG A 195 4.63 -10.84 -8.76
N TYR A 196 4.19 -11.91 -8.10
CA TYR A 196 3.50 -13.02 -8.78
C TYR A 196 2.20 -12.54 -9.41
N LEU A 197 1.39 -11.79 -8.66
CA LEU A 197 0.09 -11.30 -9.10
C LEU A 197 0.20 -10.42 -10.34
N VAL A 198 1.19 -9.52 -10.41
CA VAL A 198 1.45 -8.71 -11.62
C VAL A 198 1.92 -9.57 -12.78
N LYS A 199 2.82 -10.54 -12.53
CA LYS A 199 3.38 -11.39 -13.59
C LYS A 199 2.34 -12.34 -14.20
N THR A 200 1.48 -12.95 -13.40
CA THR A 200 0.60 -14.05 -13.82
C THR A 200 -0.87 -13.67 -13.87
N HIS A 201 -1.26 -12.55 -13.26
CA HIS A 201 -2.66 -12.15 -13.03
C HIS A 201 -3.47 -13.19 -12.24
N THR A 202 -2.78 -14.03 -11.47
CA THR A 202 -3.36 -15.07 -10.60
C THR A 202 -2.75 -14.99 -9.20
N LYS A 203 -3.44 -15.57 -8.21
CA LYS A 203 -2.99 -15.53 -6.81
C LYS A 203 -1.87 -16.56 -6.56
N LEU A 204 -0.86 -16.18 -5.78
CA LEU A 204 0.21 -17.09 -5.35
C LEU A 204 -0.26 -18.09 -4.29
N PHE A 205 -1.24 -17.70 -3.47
CA PHE A 205 -1.90 -18.51 -2.44
C PHE A 205 -3.30 -17.95 -2.17
N THR A 206 -4.15 -18.68 -1.43
CA THR A 206 -5.54 -18.29 -1.15
C THR A 206 -5.74 -17.54 0.18
N SER A 207 -4.75 -17.57 1.09
CA SER A 207 -4.84 -16.89 2.38
C SER A 207 -5.07 -15.38 2.22
N SER A 208 -6.03 -14.85 2.99
CA SER A 208 -6.31 -13.41 2.98
C SER A 208 -5.15 -12.61 3.54
N ILE A 209 -4.87 -11.49 2.87
CA ILE A 209 -3.93 -10.47 3.32
C ILE A 209 -4.74 -9.37 4.00
N VAL A 210 -4.48 -9.11 5.27
CA VAL A 210 -5.24 -8.14 6.08
C VAL A 210 -4.37 -6.98 6.52
N HIS A 211 -4.98 -5.81 6.67
CA HIS A 211 -4.36 -4.67 7.33
C HIS A 211 -4.22 -4.94 8.83
N LEU A 212 -2.99 -4.83 9.35
CA LEU A 212 -2.71 -4.74 10.79
C LEU A 212 -1.68 -3.64 11.07
N GLN A 213 -1.51 -3.25 12.34
CA GLN A 213 -0.67 -2.12 12.79
C GLN A 213 0.72 -2.02 12.12
N TYR A 214 1.37 -3.15 11.82
CA TYR A 214 2.74 -3.20 11.27
C TYR A 214 2.78 -3.59 9.78
N GLY A 215 1.67 -3.43 9.07
CA GLY A 215 1.57 -3.62 7.63
C GLY A 215 0.69 -4.80 7.21
N PRO A 216 0.73 -5.21 5.93
CA PRO A 216 -0.03 -6.36 5.43
C PRO A 216 0.38 -7.64 6.16
N VAL A 217 -0.61 -8.46 6.51
CA VAL A 217 -0.42 -9.74 7.20
C VAL A 217 -1.16 -10.86 6.50
N ILE A 218 -0.43 -11.93 6.18
CA ILE A 218 -0.98 -13.16 5.62
C ILE A 218 -1.52 -14.01 6.77
N THR A 219 -2.84 -14.08 6.86
CA THR A 219 -3.58 -14.65 8.01
C THR A 219 -3.18 -16.08 8.35
N GLU A 220 -2.98 -16.94 7.33
CA GLU A 220 -2.60 -18.35 7.52
C GLU A 220 -1.21 -18.49 8.17
N VAL A 221 -0.23 -17.74 7.66
CA VAL A 221 1.16 -17.73 8.16
C VAL A 221 1.22 -17.13 9.56
N HIS A 222 0.51 -16.02 9.79
CA HIS A 222 0.47 -15.40 11.11
C HIS A 222 -0.15 -16.32 12.16
N SER A 223 -1.21 -17.04 11.80
CA SER A 223 -1.85 -18.03 12.67
C SER A 223 -0.94 -19.23 12.96
N LYS A 224 -0.31 -19.82 11.94
CA LYS A 224 0.61 -20.98 12.08
C LYS A 224 1.76 -20.70 13.04
N PHE A 225 2.31 -19.48 13.03
CA PHE A 225 3.45 -19.09 13.85
C PHE A 225 3.09 -18.13 15.01
N LYS A 226 1.82 -18.10 15.41
CA LYS A 226 1.33 -17.21 16.46
C LYS A 226 2.11 -17.42 17.77
N GLY A 227 2.54 -16.32 18.38
CA GLY A 227 3.33 -16.35 19.62
C GLY A 227 4.84 -16.52 19.41
N LEU A 228 5.31 -16.75 18.18
CA LEU A 228 6.72 -16.82 17.85
C LEU A 228 7.16 -15.52 17.18
N THR A 229 8.08 -14.80 17.82
CA THR A 229 8.68 -13.59 17.21
C THR A 229 9.80 -13.97 16.27
N VAL A 230 10.65 -14.92 16.67
CA VAL A 230 11.76 -15.49 15.89
C VAL A 230 11.41 -16.93 15.54
N LEU A 231 11.50 -17.30 14.27
CA LEU A 231 11.01 -18.58 13.75
C LEU A 231 12.09 -19.65 13.64
N ASP A 232 13.33 -19.22 13.42
CA ASP A 232 14.42 -20.11 13.05
C ASP A 232 15.51 -20.11 14.12
N THR A 233 15.17 -20.19 15.41
CA THR A 233 16.17 -20.28 16.49
C THR A 233 16.96 -21.59 16.48
N GLY A 234 16.52 -22.58 15.72
CA GLY A 234 17.20 -23.85 15.48
C GLY A 234 16.78 -24.45 14.14
N LYS A 235 17.14 -25.72 13.92
CA LYS A 235 16.84 -26.45 12.68
C LYS A 235 15.32 -26.51 12.41
N PRO A 236 14.85 -26.17 11.19
CA PRO A 236 13.45 -26.33 10.81
C PRO A 236 12.92 -27.76 10.95
N SER A 237 11.60 -27.90 11.10
CA SER A 237 10.95 -29.22 11.24
C SER A 237 11.05 -30.04 9.96
N LYS A 238 10.85 -31.36 10.06
CA LYS A 238 10.77 -32.24 8.88
C LYS A 238 9.72 -31.77 7.87
N GLU A 239 8.54 -31.36 8.36
CA GLU A 239 7.46 -30.76 7.54
C GLU A 239 7.98 -29.57 6.71
N ALA A 240 8.77 -28.67 7.32
CA ALA A 240 9.31 -27.52 6.60
C ALA A 240 10.32 -27.93 5.51
N PHE A 241 11.15 -28.94 5.74
CA PHE A 241 12.04 -29.49 4.71
C PHE A 241 11.28 -30.22 3.60
N ASP A 242 10.21 -30.94 3.94
CA ASP A 242 9.35 -31.60 2.94
C ASP A 242 8.67 -30.55 2.04
N ASP A 243 8.16 -29.46 2.62
CA ASP A 243 7.62 -28.31 1.88
C ASP A 243 8.68 -27.62 1.03
N TYR A 244 9.89 -27.39 1.56
CA TYR A 244 11.00 -26.80 0.81
C TYR A 244 11.32 -27.63 -0.45
N ASN A 245 11.42 -28.95 -0.31
CA ASN A 245 11.68 -29.85 -1.42
C ASN A 245 10.53 -29.89 -2.43
N LEU A 246 9.28 -29.78 -1.98
CA LEU A 246 8.11 -29.73 -2.84
C LEU A 246 8.08 -28.44 -3.66
N VAL A 247 8.21 -27.28 -3.01
CA VAL A 247 8.20 -25.96 -3.67
C VAL A 247 9.40 -25.81 -4.62
N SER A 248 10.57 -26.32 -4.24
CA SER A 248 11.78 -26.25 -5.07
C SER A 248 11.69 -27.00 -6.41
N LYS A 249 10.70 -27.90 -6.58
CA LYS A 249 10.42 -28.56 -7.88
C LYS A 249 9.75 -27.62 -8.89
N ASP A 250 9.10 -26.55 -8.42
CA ASP A 250 8.54 -25.52 -9.28
C ASP A 250 9.60 -24.43 -9.52
N SER A 251 10.21 -24.43 -10.69
CA SER A 251 11.30 -23.51 -11.02
C SER A 251 10.86 -22.05 -11.01
N ASP A 252 9.63 -21.76 -11.44
CA ASP A 252 9.12 -20.39 -11.54
C ASP A 252 8.86 -19.79 -10.16
N ILE A 253 8.20 -20.54 -9.28
CA ILE A 253 7.89 -20.10 -7.92
C ILE A 253 9.16 -20.05 -7.06
N SER A 254 10.00 -21.09 -7.11
CA SER A 254 11.25 -21.08 -6.35
C SER A 254 12.22 -19.97 -6.81
N HIS A 255 12.26 -19.67 -8.10
CA HIS A 255 13.03 -18.53 -8.61
C HIS A 255 12.46 -17.18 -8.13
N LEU A 256 11.14 -17.00 -8.16
CA LEU A 256 10.50 -15.82 -7.60
C LEU A 256 10.85 -15.62 -6.11
N LEU A 257 10.75 -16.67 -5.30
CA LEU A 257 11.07 -16.59 -3.88
C LEU A 257 12.54 -16.25 -3.65
N ARG A 258 13.47 -16.80 -4.46
CA ARG A 258 14.89 -16.43 -4.42
C ARG A 258 15.11 -14.95 -4.72
N LEU A 259 14.52 -14.42 -5.80
CA LEU A 259 14.66 -13.00 -6.16
C LEU A 259 14.15 -12.07 -5.05
N VAL A 260 12.99 -12.38 -4.48
CA VAL A 260 12.45 -11.61 -3.35
C VAL A 260 13.36 -11.72 -2.14
N ASN A 261 13.92 -12.90 -1.87
CA ASN A 261 14.87 -13.08 -0.78
C ASN A 261 16.14 -12.25 -1.02
N GLU A 262 16.73 -12.32 -2.21
CA GLU A 262 17.93 -11.54 -2.59
C GLU A 262 17.71 -10.04 -2.42
N ASP A 263 16.56 -9.52 -2.85
CA ASP A 263 16.25 -8.09 -2.78
C ASP A 263 16.01 -7.59 -1.34
N TYR A 264 15.41 -8.41 -0.48
CA TYR A 264 14.84 -7.94 0.77
C TYR A 264 15.39 -8.60 2.04
N ILE A 265 16.15 -9.69 1.96
CA ILE A 265 16.63 -10.40 3.15
C ILE A 265 17.55 -9.55 4.02
N ASN A 266 18.25 -8.56 3.46
CA ASN A 266 19.12 -7.67 4.23
C ASN A 266 18.36 -6.53 4.95
N TYR A 267 17.07 -6.37 4.70
CA TYR A 267 16.27 -5.40 5.42
C TYR A 267 15.92 -5.91 6.82
N SER A 268 15.91 -4.99 7.79
CA SER A 268 15.30 -5.26 9.09
C SER A 268 13.79 -5.44 8.92
N ALA A 269 13.17 -6.15 9.86
CA ALA A 269 11.72 -6.33 9.84
C ALA A 269 10.97 -4.99 9.91
N SER A 270 11.52 -4.00 10.64
CA SER A 270 10.98 -2.63 10.69
C SER A 270 11.16 -1.90 9.35
N GLY A 271 12.30 -2.05 8.67
CA GLY A 271 12.53 -1.48 7.35
C GLY A 271 11.55 -2.01 6.30
N LEU A 272 11.23 -3.31 6.33
CA LEU A 272 10.20 -3.88 5.46
C LEU A 272 8.80 -3.38 5.82
N SER A 273 8.50 -3.24 7.11
CA SER A 273 7.22 -2.65 7.56
C SER A 273 7.06 -1.22 7.07
N GLN A 274 8.11 -0.38 7.17
CA GLN A 274 8.10 0.99 6.63
C GLN A 274 7.82 1.00 5.12
N LYS A 275 8.45 0.10 4.35
CA LYS A 275 8.18 -0.05 2.90
C LYS A 275 6.73 -0.38 2.61
N THR A 276 6.16 -1.38 3.29
CA THR A 276 4.77 -1.79 3.06
C THR A 276 3.72 -0.83 3.61
N ASN A 277 4.14 0.18 4.39
CA ASN A 277 3.27 1.15 5.04
C ASN A 277 3.34 2.54 4.39
N GLN A 278 4.08 2.69 3.29
CA GLN A 278 4.26 3.97 2.63
C GLN A 278 2.91 4.60 2.21
N PRO A 279 2.77 5.93 2.23
CA PRO A 279 1.56 6.58 1.74
C PRO A 279 1.24 6.17 0.29
N GLY A 280 0.02 5.66 0.06
CA GLY A 280 -0.40 5.12 -1.22
C GLY A 280 -0.19 3.61 -1.39
N SER A 281 0.46 2.93 -0.44
CA SER A 281 0.52 1.46 -0.35
C SER A 281 -0.87 0.85 -0.18
N PRO A 282 -1.08 -0.43 -0.56
CA PRO A 282 -2.31 -1.15 -0.30
C PRO A 282 -2.69 -1.16 1.17
N TRP A 283 -1.70 -1.20 2.06
CA TRP A 283 -1.89 -1.05 3.49
C TRP A 283 -2.46 0.34 3.84
N SER A 284 -1.79 1.42 3.47
CA SER A 284 -2.23 2.78 3.83
C SER A 284 -3.63 3.14 3.28
N LEU A 285 -4.05 2.46 2.21
CA LEU A 285 -5.34 2.68 1.54
C LEU A 285 -6.45 1.73 2.00
N THR A 286 -6.14 0.78 2.89
CA THR A 286 -7.11 -0.15 3.48
C THR A 286 -7.39 0.22 4.93
N ASP A 287 -8.66 0.12 5.36
CA ASP A 287 -9.02 0.40 6.75
C ASP A 287 -8.55 -0.71 7.70
N ASP A 288 -8.36 -0.36 8.97
CA ASP A 288 -7.80 -1.29 9.95
C ASP A 288 -8.63 -2.58 10.11
N GLY A 289 -7.93 -3.71 10.17
CA GLY A 289 -8.52 -5.05 10.25
C GLY A 289 -9.24 -5.54 8.99
N ARG A 290 -9.27 -4.76 7.89
CA ARG A 290 -9.92 -5.17 6.64
C ARG A 290 -8.96 -5.94 5.73
N ILE A 291 -9.54 -6.73 4.82
CA ILE A 291 -8.81 -7.44 3.78
C ILE A 291 -8.29 -6.41 2.77
N ILE A 292 -7.00 -6.50 2.46
CA ILE A 292 -6.37 -5.74 1.39
C ILE A 292 -6.73 -6.44 0.07
N LYS A 293 -7.41 -5.73 -0.82
CA LYS A 293 -7.92 -6.29 -2.08
C LYS A 293 -6.77 -6.60 -3.05
N ASP A 294 -6.91 -7.69 -3.80
CA ASP A 294 -5.91 -8.09 -4.80
C ASP A 294 -5.74 -7.05 -5.90
N GLN A 295 -6.83 -6.40 -6.33
CA GLN A 295 -6.74 -5.30 -7.31
C GLN A 295 -5.83 -4.17 -6.81
N LEU A 296 -5.91 -3.84 -5.53
CA LEU A 296 -5.10 -2.78 -4.95
C LEU A 296 -3.63 -3.18 -4.90
N ILE A 297 -3.33 -4.43 -4.54
CA ILE A 297 -1.97 -4.97 -4.57
C ILE A 297 -1.44 -4.96 -6.02
N PHE A 298 -2.22 -5.48 -6.97
CA PHE A 298 -1.85 -5.51 -8.38
C PHE A 298 -1.53 -4.11 -8.93
N ASP A 299 -2.40 -3.13 -8.68
CA ASP A 299 -2.23 -1.77 -9.17
C ASP A 299 -0.97 -1.11 -8.57
N THR A 300 -0.71 -1.30 -7.27
CA THR A 300 0.46 -0.73 -6.61
C THR A 300 1.76 -1.32 -7.17
N PHE A 301 1.85 -2.65 -7.27
CA PHE A 301 3.05 -3.32 -7.79
C PHE A 301 3.25 -3.00 -9.28
N SER A 302 2.17 -2.91 -10.07
CA SER A 302 2.26 -2.55 -11.50
C SER A 302 2.79 -1.12 -11.73
N ASN A 303 2.60 -0.23 -10.76
CA ASN A 303 3.08 1.15 -10.83
C ASN A 303 4.47 1.35 -10.17
N GLY A 304 5.10 0.27 -9.69
CA GLY A 304 6.44 0.33 -9.07
C GLY A 304 6.48 1.00 -7.68
N LEU A 305 5.33 1.20 -7.03
CA LEU A 305 5.28 1.82 -5.69
C LEU A 305 5.79 0.88 -4.59
N GLU A 306 5.66 -0.44 -4.78
CA GLU A 306 6.15 -1.48 -3.88
C GLU A 306 7.03 -2.49 -4.64
N GLU A 307 8.04 -1.99 -5.35
CA GLU A 307 9.04 -2.80 -6.08
C GLU A 307 10.21 -3.32 -5.24
#